data_AF-A0A2D6X1W5-F1
#
_entry.id   AF-A0A2D6X1W5-F1
#
_cell.length_a   1.000
_cell.length_b   1.000
_cell.length_c   1.000
_cell.angle_alpha   90.00
_cell.angle_beta   90.00
_cell.angle_gamma   90.00
#
_symmetry.space_group_name_H-M   'P 1'
#
loop_
_entity.id
_entity.type
_entity.pdbx_description
1 polymer ?
#
loop_
_entity_poly.entity_id
_entity_poly.type
_entity_poly.pdbx_seq_one_letter_code
_entity_poly.pdbx_strand_id
1 'polypeptide(L)' 'MVSTNKIIDYESDEMTEEEMIIFFQELIDTGLAWRLQGHYGRTAASLIKRGYCNQQSARCKLIE' A
#
# COMPACT_ATOMS: atom_id res chain seq x y z
N MET A 1 -2.65 10.97 5.26
CA MET A 1 -2.96 11.48 3.91
C MET A 1 -1.75 11.16 3.07
N VAL A 2 -1.88 10.30 2.04
CA VAL A 2 -0.74 9.94 1.21
C VAL A 2 -0.43 11.14 0.30
N SER A 3 0.75 11.73 0.47
CA SER A 3 1.20 12.83 -0.37
C SER A 3 1.57 12.29 -1.74
N THR A 4 1.10 12.94 -2.81
CA THR A 4 1.43 12.58 -4.21
C THR A 4 2.93 12.51 -4.47
N ASN A 5 3.74 13.24 -3.69
CA ASN A 5 5.19 13.17 -3.75
C ASN A 5 5.72 11.74 -3.55
N LYS A 6 5.15 10.96 -2.62
CA LYS A 6 5.58 9.58 -2.38
C LYS A 6 5.36 8.66 -3.60
N ILE A 7 4.39 8.98 -4.46
CA ILE A 7 4.17 8.26 -5.72
C ILE A 7 5.30 8.58 -6.69
N ILE A 8 5.73 9.85 -6.75
CA ILE A 8 6.84 10.29 -7.61
C ILE A 8 8.15 9.64 -7.17
N ASP A 9 8.40 9.61 -5.86
CA ASP A 9 9.61 9.00 -5.28
C ASP A 9 9.66 7.49 -5.57
N TYR A 10 8.50 6.80 -5.48
CA TYR A 10 8.38 5.39 -5.83
C TYR A 10 8.63 5.13 -7.32
N GLU A 11 8.07 5.95 -8.21
CA GLU A 11 8.26 5.78 -9.66
C GLU A 11 9.67 6.18 -10.13
N SER A 12 10.36 7.02 -9.36
CA SER A 12 11.74 7.42 -9.60
C SER A 12 12.76 6.44 -8.98
N ASP A 13 12.30 5.38 -8.31
CA ASP A 13 13.14 4.41 -7.59
C ASP A 13 14.04 5.07 -6.53
N GLU A 14 13.63 6.23 -5.99
CA GLU A 14 14.39 6.97 -4.97
C GLU A 14 14.08 6.48 -3.55
N MET A 15 13.13 5.55 -3.41
CA MET A 15 12.74 4.98 -2.13
C MET A 15 13.56 3.74 -1.79
N THR A 16 13.99 3.64 -0.52
CA THR A 16 14.51 2.39 0.02
C THR A 16 13.41 1.33 0.13
N GLU A 17 13.81 0.06 0.25
CA GLU A 17 12.85 -1.06 0.41
C GLU A 17 11.94 -0.87 1.64
N GLU A 18 12.50 -0.37 2.74
CA GLU A 18 11.74 -0.10 3.97
C GLU A 18 10.71 1.02 3.76
N GLU A 19 11.11 2.12 3.12
CA GLU A 19 10.22 3.23 2.80
C GLU A 19 9.10 2.79 1.84
N MET A 20 9.44 1.95 0.85
CA MET A 20 8.49 1.38 -0.09
C MET A 20 7.43 0.55 0.65
N ILE A 21 7.84 -0.30 1.58
CA ILE A 21 6.92 -1.10 2.40
C ILE A 21 5.99 -0.20 3.23
N ILE A 22 6.53 0.84 3.88
CA ILE A 22 5.74 1.79 4.67
C ILE A 22 4.73 2.52 3.78
N PHE A 23 5.15 2.99 2.61
CA PHE A 23 4.28 3.66 1.64
C PHE A 23 3.15 2.75 1.15
N PHE A 24 3.46 1.50 0.79
CA PHE A 24 2.42 0.55 0.39
C PHE A 24 1.49 0.20 1.55
N GLN A 25 1.99 0.11 2.78
CA GLN A 25 1.12 -0.07 3.95
C GLN A 25 0.14 1.10 4.10
N GLU A 26 0.60 2.35 3.98
CA GLU A 26 -0.29 3.52 4.01
C GLU A 26 -1.31 3.51 2.87
N LEU A 27 -0.91 3.10 1.66
CA LEU A 27 -1.82 2.95 0.52
C LEU A 27 -2.87 1.86 0.77
N ILE A 28 -2.48 0.75 1.39
CA ILE A 28 -3.39 -0.34 1.76
C ILE A 28 -4.36 0.12 2.84
N ASP A 29 -3.86 0.76 3.91
CA ASP A 29 -4.66 1.24 5.03
C ASP A 29 -5.71 2.27 4.60
N THR A 30 -5.34 3.16 3.69
CA THR A 30 -6.27 4.14 3.10
C THR A 30 -7.15 3.57 2.00
N GLY A 31 -6.87 2.36 1.51
CA GLY A 31 -7.55 1.72 0.39
C GLY A 31 -7.19 2.32 -0.98
N LEU A 32 -6.24 3.24 -1.03
CA LEU A 32 -5.74 3.84 -2.27
C LEU A 32 -5.01 2.81 -3.14
N ALA A 33 -4.32 1.83 -2.54
CA ALA A 33 -3.65 0.74 -3.28
C ALA A 33 -4.60 0.01 -4.25
N TRP A 34 -5.89 -0.08 -3.89
CA TRP A 34 -6.93 -0.76 -4.68
C TRP A 34 -7.70 0.17 -5.62
N ARG A 35 -7.57 1.49 -5.43
CA ARG A 35 -8.20 2.52 -6.28
C ARG A 35 -7.25 3.02 -7.36
N LEU A 36 -5.95 2.99 -7.10
CA LEU A 36 -4.91 3.32 -8.08
C LEU A 36 -4.89 2.25 -9.17
N GLN A 37 -5.01 2.70 -10.42
CA GLN A 37 -4.92 1.83 -11.59
C GLN A 37 -3.47 1.38 -11.84
N GLY A 38 -3.28 0.31 -12.61
CA GLY A 38 -1.95 -0.16 -13.01
C GLY A 38 -1.43 -1.31 -12.14
N HIS A 39 -0.24 -1.15 -11.56
CA HIS A 39 0.47 -2.22 -10.84
C HIS A 39 0.39 -2.12 -9.32
N TYR A 40 -0.01 -0.96 -8.76
CA TYR A 40 -0.10 -0.70 -7.32
C TYR A 40 -0.86 -1.78 -6.54
N GLY A 41 -2.06 -2.16 -6.99
CA GLY A 41 -2.84 -3.21 -6.33
C GLY A 41 -2.18 -4.60 -6.37
N ARG A 42 -1.46 -4.93 -7.46
CA ARG A 42 -0.70 -6.20 -7.55
C ARG A 42 0.52 -6.18 -6.64
N THR A 43 1.23 -5.06 -6.58
CA THR A 43 2.37 -4.87 -5.67
C THR A 43 1.92 -4.97 -4.22
N ALA A 44 0.85 -4.27 -3.85
CA ALA A 44 0.26 -4.37 -2.52
C ALA A 44 -0.13 -5.81 -2.16
N ALA A 45 -0.82 -6.53 -3.05
CA ALA A 45 -1.17 -7.94 -2.84
C ALA A 45 0.06 -8.85 -2.70
N SER A 46 1.12 -8.59 -3.47
CA SER A 46 2.39 -9.32 -3.38
C SER A 46 3.10 -9.07 -2.04
N LEU A 47 3.17 -7.82 -1.59
CA LEU A 47 3.77 -7.44 -0.31
C LEU A 47 3.02 -8.05 0.87
N ILE A 48 1.69 -8.06 0.81
CA ILE A 48 0.84 -8.77 1.77
C ILE A 48 1.14 -10.27 1.78
N LYS A 49 1.19 -10.90 0.60
CA LYS A 49 1.45 -12.33 0.48
C LYS A 49 2.83 -12.73 1.02
N ARG A 50 3.80 -11.84 0.87
CA ARG A 50 5.17 -12.01 1.39
C ARG A 50 5.29 -11.72 2.89
N GLY A 51 4.26 -11.13 3.51
CA GLY A 51 4.25 -10.77 4.93
C GLY A 51 4.96 -9.44 5.25
N TYR A 52 5.28 -8.62 4.24
CA TYR A 52 5.83 -7.27 4.44
C TYR A 52 4.76 -6.25 4.80
N CYS A 53 3.54 -6.42 4.28
CA CYS A 53 2.40 -5.56 4.58
C CYS A 53 1.23 -6.36 5.14
N ASN A 54 0.35 -5.70 5.88
CA ASN A 54 -0.88 -6.27 6.38
C ASN A 54 -2.03 -5.95 5.42
N GLN A 55 -2.98 -6.88 5.29
CA GLN A 55 -4.23 -6.60 4.61
C GLN A 55 -4.93 -5.42 5.29
N GLN A 56 -5.61 -4.59 4.50
CA GLN A 56 -6.39 -3.48 5.03
C GLN A 56 -7.30 -4.05 6.11
N SER A 57 -7.04 -3.67 7.36
CA SER A 57 -7.95 -3.94 8.47
C SER A 57 -9.15 -2.99 8.30
N ALA A 58 -9.88 -3.19 7.21
CA ALA A 58 -11.27 -2.79 7.15
C ALA A 58 -11.92 -3.65 8.22
N ARG A 59 -11.94 -3.10 9.44
CA ARG A 59 -12.62 -3.62 10.62
C ARG A 59 -13.85 -4.36 10.13
N CYS A 60 -13.75 -5.68 10.11
CA CYS A 60 -14.92 -6.53 10.09
C CYS A 60 -15.68 -6.07 11.34
N LYS A 61 -16.72 -5.26 11.16
CA LYS A 61 -17.76 -5.18 12.17
C LYS A 61 -18.42 -6.55 12.11
N LEU A 62 -17.82 -7.49 12.83
CA LEU A 62 -18.50 -8.65 13.32
C LEU A 62 -19.42 -8.13 14.42
N ILE A 63 -20.71 -8.01 14.09
CA ILE A 63 -21.93 -7.96 14.93
C ILE A 63 -23.10 -7.54 14.01
N GLU A 64 -24.23 -8.23 13.89
CA GLU A 64 -24.91 -9.31 14.63
C GLU A 64 -25.82 -10.10 13.68
#